data_AF-A0AAX4IDH2-F1
#
_entry.id   AF-A0AAX4IDH2-F1
#
_cell.length_a   1.000
_cell.length_b   1.000
_cell.length_c   1.000
_cell.angle_alpha   90.00
_cell.angle_beta   90.00
_cell.angle_gamma   90.00
#
_symmetry.space_group_name_H-M   'P 1'
#
loop_
_entity.id
_entity.type
_entity.pdbx_description
1 polymer ?
#
loop_
_entity_poly.entity_id
_entity_poly.type
_entity_poly.pdbx_seq_one_letter_code
_entity_poly.pdbx_strand_id
1 'polypeptide(L)'
;MAVETSINAEQPKPKDLEIAEKRPSVPGSIDGDLKAGQVELLDEAEIFLQQNGISHAQMRELFEDEDAKKKLVRKIDLTLLPLLMGTYLLQYIDKQALSYGAVFDLFETTNTTQSQYSWLASIFYFAYLVAEWPASYLAQHFPTGTVVSVFVVSWGTVLTCTAASHSFAGLAVCRFLLGAFEAVITPCFMMIVSMWYTRAEAPMRAGSFYCFNGFGSMIGGILFYGVGQADGWDVWRIIFVMCGGLTIAWGVVLFFYLPNNIMTAKRYTVEEKALLIARSQSNNTGVFSRKIKPAQIKEAFRDPQIWLLFFYTLLNEIVNGGIANFGKLIVKGFTKDALLTTAYGIPYGAWVAFFIFTGPLCASKFKNFRTIVMMTWVLPTLVAVSLFLKLDRSNKNGLLMAYYISPSFVGALVVALQMPAANVAGYTKRVTSTAFVFLAYCVGNIIGPQAFLASEAPIYGTGCKVIMGCTAGQVVLAISIRILLKRRNKQRDAEAEASGQDENDEVLMDLTDFENRKFRYSY
;
A
#
# COMPACT_ATOMS: atom_id res chain seq x y z
N MET A 1 -31.37 -62.17 2.92
CA MET A 1 -32.48 -62.44 1.97
C MET A 1 -32.62 -61.17 1.14
N ALA A 2 -31.97 -61.04 -0.03
CA ALA A 2 -32.21 -61.75 -1.30
C ALA A 2 -33.64 -61.44 -1.82
N VAL A 3 -33.93 -60.94 -3.02
CA VAL A 3 -33.23 -60.86 -4.32
C VAL A 3 -33.94 -59.84 -5.24
N GLU A 4 -33.16 -59.33 -6.20
CA GLU A 4 -33.38 -58.71 -7.54
C GLU A 4 -34.79 -58.77 -8.20
N THR A 5 -35.18 -57.94 -9.19
CA THR A 5 -34.53 -57.75 -10.52
C THR A 5 -35.13 -56.59 -11.35
N SER A 6 -34.25 -55.83 -12.00
CA SER A 6 -34.20 -55.24 -13.38
C SER A 6 -35.43 -54.62 -14.10
N ILE A 7 -35.21 -53.47 -14.78
CA ILE A 7 -35.02 -53.37 -16.26
C ILE A 7 -34.56 -51.94 -16.67
N ASN A 8 -33.65 -51.90 -17.66
CA ASN A 8 -32.93 -50.80 -18.31
C ASN A 8 -33.77 -49.80 -19.13
N ALA A 9 -33.25 -48.58 -19.29
CA ALA A 9 -33.38 -47.78 -20.51
C ALA A 9 -32.17 -46.83 -20.69
N GLU A 10 -31.31 -47.14 -21.67
CA GLU A 10 -30.22 -46.31 -22.22
C GLU A 10 -30.75 -45.23 -23.20
N GLN A 11 -30.04 -44.10 -23.31
CA GLN A 11 -29.67 -43.37 -24.56
C GLN A 11 -29.19 -41.91 -24.25
N PRO A 12 -28.44 -41.20 -25.14
CA PRO A 12 -27.21 -41.59 -25.84
C PRO A 12 -26.10 -40.49 -25.81
N LYS A 13 -24.84 -40.86 -26.12
CA LYS A 13 -23.71 -39.94 -26.38
C LYS A 13 -23.85 -39.30 -27.78
N PRO A 14 -23.44 -38.03 -28.01
CA PRO A 14 -23.35 -37.48 -29.35
C PRO A 14 -22.09 -38.00 -30.07
N LYS A 15 -22.32 -38.54 -31.27
CA LYS A 15 -21.32 -39.04 -32.24
C LYS A 15 -20.70 -37.90 -33.04
N ASP A 16 -19.48 -38.18 -33.49
CA ASP A 16 -18.73 -37.51 -34.53
C ASP A 16 -19.56 -37.24 -35.80
N LEU A 17 -19.46 -36.02 -36.33
CA LEU A 17 -19.88 -35.65 -37.68
C LEU A 17 -18.90 -34.59 -38.22
N GLU A 18 -17.94 -35.06 -39.03
CA GLU A 18 -17.18 -34.23 -39.97
C GLU A 18 -18.10 -33.79 -41.12
N ILE A 19 -18.16 -32.49 -41.42
CA ILE A 19 -18.31 -31.99 -42.79
C ILE A 19 -17.43 -30.75 -42.97
N ALA A 20 -16.53 -30.86 -43.95
CA ALA A 20 -15.61 -29.84 -44.40
C ALA A 20 -16.31 -28.69 -45.15
N GLU A 21 -15.87 -27.46 -44.92
CA GLU A 21 -15.98 -26.38 -45.92
C GLU A 21 -14.68 -25.56 -45.96
N LYS A 22 -14.02 -25.63 -47.11
CA LYS A 22 -12.78 -24.93 -47.48
C LYS A 22 -12.90 -23.41 -47.28
N ARG A 23 -12.01 -22.84 -46.48
CA ARG A 23 -11.61 -21.41 -46.58
C ARG A 23 -10.25 -21.32 -47.28
N PRO A 24 -10.00 -20.29 -48.12
CA PRO A 24 -8.80 -20.21 -48.94
C PRO A 24 -7.55 -20.11 -48.07
N SER A 25 -6.54 -20.90 -48.43
CA SER A 25 -5.22 -20.95 -47.81
C SER A 25 -4.51 -19.60 -47.87
N VAL A 26 -4.33 -18.97 -46.71
CA VAL A 26 -3.33 -17.92 -46.53
C VAL A 26 -1.96 -18.61 -46.38
N PRO A 27 -0.91 -18.22 -47.11
CA PRO A 27 0.41 -18.82 -46.96
C PRO A 27 1.02 -18.39 -45.61
N GLY A 28 1.25 -19.35 -44.72
CA GLY A 28 1.85 -19.14 -43.39
C GLY A 28 1.14 -19.92 -42.28
N SER A 29 1.01 -21.24 -42.45
CA SER A 29 0.26 -22.11 -41.52
C SER A 29 0.94 -22.25 -40.16
N ILE A 30 0.09 -22.22 -39.13
CA ILE A 30 0.34 -22.15 -37.69
C ILE A 30 0.69 -23.52 -37.06
N ASP A 31 0.89 -24.58 -37.83
CA ASP A 31 0.93 -25.97 -37.30
C ASP A 31 2.30 -26.49 -36.81
N GLY A 32 3.24 -25.61 -36.44
CA GLY A 32 4.60 -26.02 -36.07
C GLY A 32 4.86 -26.35 -34.59
N ASP A 33 4.12 -25.77 -33.66
CA ASP A 33 4.54 -25.68 -32.24
C ASP A 33 3.59 -26.36 -31.24
N LEU A 34 3.05 -27.54 -31.57
CA LEU A 34 2.17 -28.27 -30.64
C LEU A 34 2.74 -29.64 -30.26
N LYS A 35 3.29 -29.74 -29.04
CA LYS A 35 3.38 -31.00 -28.31
C LYS A 35 2.04 -31.28 -27.64
N ALA A 36 1.36 -32.35 -28.05
CA ALA A 36 0.13 -32.81 -27.44
C ALA A 36 0.35 -33.18 -25.95
N GLY A 37 -0.42 -32.56 -25.05
CA GLY A 37 -0.44 -32.92 -23.61
C GLY A 37 -0.52 -31.78 -22.59
N GLN A 38 -0.53 -30.50 -23.00
CA GLN A 38 -0.79 -29.37 -22.10
C GLN A 38 -2.12 -28.70 -22.44
N VAL A 39 -3.22 -29.28 -21.97
CA VAL A 39 -4.54 -28.66 -22.07
C VAL A 39 -5.05 -28.44 -20.66
N GLU A 40 -4.67 -27.32 -20.05
CA GLU A 40 -5.47 -26.56 -19.08
C GLU A 40 -4.75 -25.23 -18.78
N LEU A 41 -5.44 -24.12 -19.07
CA LEU A 41 -4.99 -22.71 -19.10
C LEU A 41 -4.28 -22.30 -20.41
N LEU A 42 -5.04 -22.25 -21.51
CA LEU A 42 -4.75 -21.21 -22.52
C LEU A 42 -4.87 -19.85 -21.80
N ASP A 43 -3.81 -19.04 -21.86
CA ASP A 43 -3.76 -17.71 -21.25
C ASP A 43 -4.89 -16.86 -21.89
N GLU A 44 -5.73 -16.18 -21.09
CA GLU A 44 -6.82 -15.32 -21.62
C GLU A 44 -6.28 -14.30 -22.65
N ALA A 45 -5.01 -13.92 -22.49
CA ALA A 45 -4.24 -13.11 -23.42
C ALA A 45 -4.08 -13.77 -24.80
N GLU A 46 -3.80 -15.07 -24.86
CA GLU A 46 -3.56 -15.82 -26.10
C GLU A 46 -4.87 -16.05 -26.86
N ILE A 47 -5.96 -16.33 -26.15
CA ILE A 47 -7.31 -16.39 -26.73
C ILE A 47 -7.69 -15.04 -27.36
N PHE A 48 -7.39 -13.92 -26.70
CA PHE A 48 -7.68 -12.60 -27.25
C PHE A 48 -6.83 -12.27 -28.49
N LEU A 49 -5.55 -12.64 -28.50
CA LEU A 49 -4.68 -12.44 -29.66
C LEU A 49 -5.19 -13.23 -30.87
N GLN A 50 -5.60 -14.49 -30.66
CA GLN A 50 -6.19 -15.33 -31.69
C GLN A 50 -7.53 -14.78 -32.19
N GLN A 51 -8.42 -14.32 -31.31
CA GLN A 51 -9.72 -13.74 -31.68
C GLN A 51 -9.60 -12.45 -32.50
N ASN A 52 -8.54 -11.67 -32.30
CA ASN A 52 -8.32 -10.41 -33.02
C ASN A 52 -7.35 -10.56 -34.20
N GLY A 53 -6.91 -11.77 -34.52
CA GLY A 53 -6.04 -12.05 -35.67
C GLY A 53 -4.64 -11.44 -35.56
N ILE A 54 -4.14 -11.23 -34.34
CA ILE A 54 -2.83 -10.61 -34.09
C ILE A 54 -1.77 -11.70 -33.99
N SER A 55 -0.87 -11.76 -34.97
CA SER A 55 0.27 -12.69 -34.94
C SER A 55 1.33 -12.27 -33.93
N HIS A 56 2.12 -13.23 -33.42
CA HIS A 56 3.28 -12.92 -32.57
C HIS A 56 4.32 -12.03 -33.26
N ALA A 57 4.40 -12.05 -34.60
CA ALA A 57 5.28 -11.18 -35.37
C ALA A 57 4.81 -9.71 -35.31
N GLN A 58 3.52 -9.46 -35.52
CA GLN A 58 2.93 -8.12 -35.38
C GLN A 58 3.03 -7.59 -33.94
N MET A 59 2.90 -8.47 -32.96
CA MET A 59 3.08 -8.12 -31.54
C MET A 59 4.52 -7.68 -31.24
N ARG A 60 5.53 -8.35 -31.82
CA ARG A 60 6.95 -7.94 -31.70
C ARG A 60 7.20 -6.60 -32.38
N GLU A 61 6.66 -6.38 -33.57
CA GLU A 61 6.79 -5.10 -34.30
C GLU A 61 6.19 -3.93 -33.50
N LEU A 62 4.99 -4.11 -32.95
CA LEU A 62 4.36 -3.15 -32.04
C LEU A 62 5.20 -2.90 -30.77
N PHE A 63 5.86 -3.94 -30.25
CA PHE A 63 6.71 -3.84 -29.06
C PHE A 63 8.02 -3.10 -29.34
N GLU A 64 8.52 -3.12 -30.58
CA GLU A 64 9.72 -2.37 -30.98
C GLU A 64 9.46 -0.87 -31.15
N ASP A 65 8.20 -0.46 -31.40
CA ASP A 65 7.81 0.95 -31.50
C ASP A 65 7.86 1.66 -30.12
N GLU A 66 8.94 2.42 -29.91
CA GLU A 66 9.16 3.25 -28.71
C GLU A 66 8.14 4.38 -28.54
N ASP A 67 7.61 4.94 -29.64
CA ASP A 67 6.64 6.04 -29.57
C ASP A 67 5.25 5.52 -29.22
N ALA A 68 4.85 4.36 -29.75
CA ALA A 68 3.63 3.66 -29.33
C ALA A 68 3.68 3.29 -27.84
N LYS A 69 4.82 2.76 -27.36
CA LYS A 69 5.03 2.45 -25.92
C LYS A 69 4.87 3.70 -25.04
N LYS A 70 5.51 4.82 -25.39
CA LYS A 70 5.41 6.08 -24.62
C LYS A 70 3.98 6.64 -24.61
N LYS A 71 3.28 6.62 -25.75
CA LYS A 71 1.88 7.06 -25.86
C LYS A 71 0.97 6.19 -24.99
N LEU A 72 1.14 4.87 -25.05
CA LEU A 72 0.40 3.92 -24.23
C LEU A 72 0.63 4.16 -22.73
N VAL A 73 1.88 4.29 -22.28
CA VAL A 73 2.19 4.57 -20.86
C VAL A 73 1.54 5.87 -20.40
N ARG A 74 1.62 6.96 -21.18
CA ARG A 74 0.95 8.22 -20.84
C ARG A 74 -0.57 8.07 -20.75
N LYS A 75 -1.18 7.29 -21.63
CA LYS A 75 -2.63 7.02 -21.60
C LYS A 75 -3.03 6.21 -20.37
N ILE A 76 -2.21 5.24 -19.97
CA ILE A 76 -2.38 4.47 -18.73
C ILE A 76 -2.25 5.40 -17.52
N ASP A 77 -1.19 6.21 -17.49
CA ASP A 77 -0.96 7.17 -16.42
C ASP A 77 -2.13 8.14 -16.26
N LEU A 78 -2.67 8.69 -17.36
CA LEU A 78 -3.82 9.60 -17.32
C LEU A 78 -5.15 8.92 -16.95
N THR A 79 -5.24 7.59 -17.06
CA THR A 79 -6.47 6.84 -16.76
C THR A 79 -6.46 6.26 -15.36
N LEU A 80 -5.36 5.61 -14.96
CA LEU A 80 -5.25 4.88 -13.70
C LEU A 80 -4.73 5.75 -12.56
N LEU A 81 -3.67 6.54 -12.78
CA LEU A 81 -3.05 7.27 -11.67
C LEU A 81 -4.01 8.26 -11.00
N PRO A 82 -4.84 9.06 -11.71
CA PRO A 82 -5.81 9.93 -11.06
C PRO A 82 -6.80 9.18 -10.15
N LEU A 83 -7.21 7.97 -10.56
CA LEU A 83 -8.12 7.13 -9.78
C LEU A 83 -7.43 6.63 -8.50
N LEU A 84 -6.19 6.15 -8.63
CA LEU A 84 -5.39 5.64 -7.50
C LEU A 84 -5.03 6.79 -6.53
N MET A 85 -4.57 7.92 -7.06
CA MET A 85 -4.20 9.12 -6.31
C MET A 85 -5.38 9.74 -5.59
N GLY A 86 -6.53 9.87 -6.26
CA GLY A 86 -7.76 10.40 -5.64
C GLY A 86 -8.28 9.51 -4.51
N THR A 87 -8.19 8.18 -4.67
CA THR A 87 -8.58 7.24 -3.61
C THR A 87 -7.68 7.35 -2.39
N TYR A 88 -6.36 7.40 -2.57
CA TYR A 88 -5.41 7.59 -1.45
C TYR A 88 -5.56 8.96 -0.76
N LEU A 89 -5.90 10.00 -1.53
CA LEU A 89 -6.20 11.32 -0.99
C LEU A 89 -7.40 11.28 -0.06
N LEU A 90 -8.51 10.70 -0.50
CA LEU A 90 -9.70 10.53 0.33
C LEU A 90 -9.42 9.62 1.53
N GLN A 91 -8.66 8.55 1.32
CA GLN A 91 -8.27 7.60 2.38
C GLN A 91 -7.57 8.31 3.54
N TYR A 92 -6.64 9.19 3.20
CA TYR A 92 -5.92 9.94 4.22
C TYR A 92 -6.78 11.02 4.89
N ILE A 93 -7.67 11.69 4.14
CA ILE A 93 -8.63 12.67 4.71
C ILE A 93 -9.52 12.00 5.74
N ASP A 94 -10.09 10.84 5.39
CA ASP A 94 -11.04 10.11 6.22
C ASP A 94 -10.39 9.54 7.49
N LYS A 95 -9.15 9.04 7.40
CA LYS A 95 -8.37 8.66 8.61
C LYS A 95 -8.18 9.84 9.56
N GLN A 96 -7.94 11.03 9.01
CA GLN A 96 -7.72 12.23 9.82
C GLN A 96 -9.00 12.83 10.39
N ALA A 97 -10.18 12.47 9.87
CA ALA A 97 -11.47 12.94 10.35
C ALA A 97 -11.65 12.71 11.87
N LEU A 98 -11.15 11.58 12.41
CA LEU A 98 -11.15 11.34 13.86
C LEU A 98 -10.41 12.42 14.64
N SER A 99 -9.18 12.70 14.21
CA SER A 99 -8.25 13.61 14.88
C SER A 99 -8.72 15.06 14.78
N TYR A 100 -9.37 15.45 13.67
CA TYR A 100 -10.04 16.74 13.55
C TYR A 100 -11.32 16.82 14.38
N GLY A 101 -12.17 15.80 14.35
CA GLY A 101 -13.38 15.75 15.19
C GLY A 101 -13.07 15.88 16.68
N ALA A 102 -11.98 15.25 17.15
CA ALA A 102 -11.50 15.36 18.53
C ALA A 102 -11.06 16.79 18.92
N VAL A 103 -10.64 17.60 17.96
CA VAL A 103 -10.26 19.01 18.19
C VAL A 103 -11.49 19.91 18.33
N PHE A 104 -12.64 19.55 17.77
CA PHE A 104 -13.89 20.26 17.95
C PHE A 104 -14.65 19.72 19.17
N ASP A 105 -15.79 19.09 18.94
CA ASP A 105 -16.88 18.80 19.87
C ASP A 105 -17.17 17.30 20.04
N LEU A 106 -16.35 16.41 19.45
CA LEU A 106 -16.51 14.95 19.55
C LEU A 106 -16.58 14.45 21.02
N PHE A 107 -15.70 14.97 21.88
CA PHE A 107 -15.66 14.55 23.29
C PHE A 107 -16.92 14.95 24.06
N GLU A 108 -17.39 16.17 23.85
CA GLU A 108 -18.53 16.77 24.57
C GLU A 108 -19.85 16.12 24.14
N THR A 109 -20.01 15.86 22.85
CA THR A 109 -21.26 15.33 22.27
C THR A 109 -21.46 13.83 22.47
N THR A 110 -20.37 13.06 22.66
CA THR A 110 -20.43 11.59 22.78
C THR A 110 -20.08 11.09 24.19
N ASN A 111 -19.74 12.00 25.11
CA ASN A 111 -19.24 11.69 26.46
C ASN A 111 -18.05 10.70 26.44
N THR A 112 -17.26 10.73 25.36
CA THR A 112 -16.12 9.81 25.19
C THR A 112 -14.95 10.30 26.02
N THR A 113 -14.35 9.41 26.81
CA THR A 113 -13.13 9.74 27.55
C THR A 113 -11.91 9.71 26.63
N GLN A 114 -10.84 10.39 27.02
CA GLN A 114 -9.61 10.37 26.24
C GLN A 114 -8.96 8.97 26.15
N SER A 115 -9.13 8.12 27.18
CA SER A 115 -8.69 6.72 27.10
C SER A 115 -9.48 5.93 26.05
N GLN A 116 -10.79 6.15 25.99
CA GLN A 116 -11.63 5.57 24.93
C GLN A 116 -11.25 6.08 23.54
N TYR A 117 -10.85 7.36 23.41
CA TYR A 117 -10.33 7.88 22.15
C TYR A 117 -9.07 7.15 21.66
N SER A 118 -8.12 6.83 22.56
CA SER A 118 -6.98 5.97 22.23
C SER A 118 -7.42 4.61 21.68
N TRP A 119 -8.45 4.01 22.28
CA TRP A 119 -9.03 2.75 21.78
C TRP A 119 -9.71 2.89 20.42
N LEU A 120 -10.40 3.99 20.12
CA LEU A 120 -10.98 4.22 18.79
C LEU A 120 -9.91 4.24 17.69
N ALA A 121 -8.74 4.80 17.99
CA ALA A 121 -7.59 4.78 17.09
C ALA A 121 -7.03 3.35 16.92
N SER A 122 -6.87 2.60 18.01
CA SER A 122 -6.35 1.22 17.97
C SER A 122 -7.29 0.21 17.30
N ILE A 123 -8.61 0.28 17.55
CA ILE A 123 -9.62 -0.65 17.03
C ILE A 123 -9.64 -0.69 15.50
N PHE A 124 -9.43 0.45 14.85
CA PHE A 124 -9.30 0.54 13.41
C PHE A 124 -8.20 -0.40 12.88
N TYR A 125 -7.02 -0.40 13.51
CA TYR A 125 -5.89 -1.20 13.07
C TYR A 125 -6.00 -2.68 13.47
N PHE A 126 -6.74 -3.02 14.52
CA PHE A 126 -7.12 -4.41 14.80
C PHE A 126 -7.97 -4.99 13.66
N ALA A 127 -8.98 -4.26 13.22
CA ALA A 127 -9.82 -4.68 12.10
C ALA A 127 -9.03 -4.73 10.79
N TYR A 128 -8.19 -3.72 10.54
CA TYR A 128 -7.34 -3.66 9.37
C TYR A 128 -6.46 -4.92 9.26
N LEU A 129 -5.80 -5.29 10.35
CA LEU A 129 -4.91 -6.46 10.40
C LEU A 129 -5.65 -7.78 10.11
N VAL A 130 -6.84 -7.96 10.69
CA VAL A 130 -7.62 -9.20 10.52
C VAL A 130 -8.24 -9.26 9.12
N ALA A 131 -8.70 -8.13 8.58
CA ALA A 131 -9.37 -8.06 7.30
C ALA A 131 -8.41 -8.07 6.10
N GLU A 132 -7.14 -7.72 6.28
CA GLU A 132 -6.16 -7.66 5.20
C GLU A 132 -6.01 -9.00 4.46
N TRP A 133 -5.91 -10.11 5.20
CA TRP A 133 -5.76 -11.43 4.60
C TRP A 133 -6.99 -11.87 3.77
N PRO A 134 -8.23 -11.90 4.32
CA PRO A 134 -9.40 -12.30 3.56
C PRO A 134 -9.72 -11.33 2.42
N ALA A 135 -9.50 -10.02 2.62
CA ALA A 135 -9.77 -9.04 1.57
C ALA A 135 -8.76 -9.14 0.42
N SER A 136 -7.48 -9.39 0.71
CA SER A 136 -6.46 -9.63 -0.32
C SER A 136 -6.73 -10.93 -1.09
N TYR A 137 -7.24 -11.96 -0.41
CA TYR A 137 -7.68 -13.19 -1.07
C TYR A 137 -8.85 -12.91 -2.03
N LEU A 138 -9.87 -12.16 -1.58
CA LEU A 138 -11.01 -11.77 -2.41
C LEU A 138 -10.56 -10.98 -3.65
N ALA A 139 -9.62 -10.06 -3.48
CA ALA A 139 -9.07 -9.26 -4.58
C ALA A 139 -8.37 -10.10 -5.66
N GLN A 140 -7.79 -11.24 -5.30
CA GLN A 140 -7.12 -12.14 -6.26
C GLN A 140 -8.10 -13.01 -7.06
N HIS A 141 -9.27 -13.30 -6.50
CA HIS A 141 -10.25 -14.21 -7.09
C HIS A 141 -11.39 -13.50 -7.83
N PHE A 142 -11.62 -12.22 -7.54
CA PHE A 142 -12.69 -11.42 -8.14
C PHE A 142 -12.12 -10.26 -8.98
N PRO A 143 -12.94 -9.66 -9.86
CA PRO A 143 -12.52 -8.50 -10.64
C PRO A 143 -12.05 -7.34 -9.73
N THR A 144 -10.75 -7.06 -9.76
CA THR A 144 -10.09 -6.13 -8.82
C THR A 144 -10.74 -4.75 -8.77
N GLY A 145 -11.16 -4.22 -9.92
CA GLY A 145 -11.79 -2.90 -10.00
C GLY A 145 -13.11 -2.86 -9.23
N THR A 146 -13.99 -3.84 -9.49
CA THR A 146 -15.28 -3.99 -8.81
C THR A 146 -15.10 -4.20 -7.31
N VAL A 147 -14.16 -5.06 -6.89
CA VAL A 147 -13.88 -5.28 -5.45
C VAL A 147 -13.48 -3.97 -4.78
N VAL A 148 -12.53 -3.23 -5.36
CA VAL A 148 -12.11 -1.95 -4.79
C VAL A 148 -13.29 -0.98 -4.69
N SER A 149 -14.08 -0.82 -5.74
CA SER A 149 -15.19 0.12 -5.74
C SER A 149 -16.25 -0.21 -4.68
N VAL A 150 -16.60 -1.50 -4.53
CA VAL A 150 -17.55 -1.94 -3.50
C VAL A 150 -17.01 -1.67 -2.09
N PHE A 151 -15.72 -1.93 -1.87
CA PHE A 151 -15.08 -1.65 -0.58
C PHE A 151 -15.03 -0.15 -0.30
N VAL A 152 -14.74 0.70 -1.30
CA VAL A 152 -14.73 2.15 -1.15
C VAL A 152 -16.12 2.71 -0.83
N VAL A 153 -17.17 2.23 -1.51
CA VAL A 153 -18.56 2.61 -1.20
C VAL A 153 -18.97 2.15 0.20
N SER A 154 -18.61 0.92 0.59
CA SER A 154 -18.91 0.38 1.92
C SER A 154 -18.20 1.18 3.02
N TRP A 155 -16.93 1.51 2.79
CA TRP A 155 -16.10 2.36 3.65
C TRP A 155 -16.72 3.76 3.83
N GLY A 156 -17.08 4.45 2.74
CA GLY A 156 -17.74 5.76 2.82
C GLY A 156 -19.13 5.72 3.48
N THR A 157 -19.86 4.61 3.30
CA THR A 157 -21.16 4.38 3.96
C THR A 157 -20.99 4.28 5.47
N VAL A 158 -20.06 3.45 5.94
CA VAL A 158 -19.73 3.32 7.37
C VAL A 158 -19.25 4.66 7.94
N LEU A 159 -18.46 5.42 7.18
CA LEU A 159 -18.00 6.75 7.59
C LEU A 159 -19.17 7.72 7.81
N THR A 160 -20.13 7.74 6.88
CA THR A 160 -21.36 8.54 7.02
C THR A 160 -22.20 8.08 8.22
N CYS A 161 -22.36 6.77 8.41
CA CYS A 161 -23.05 6.19 9.55
C CYS A 161 -22.38 6.52 10.90
N THR A 162 -21.08 6.79 10.92
CA THR A 162 -20.36 7.19 12.15
C THR A 162 -20.95 8.47 12.74
N ALA A 163 -21.43 9.39 11.89
CA ALA A 163 -22.08 10.63 12.32
C ALA A 163 -23.42 10.40 13.03
N ALA A 164 -24.03 9.21 12.94
CA ALA A 164 -25.24 8.85 13.68
C ALA A 164 -24.95 8.24 15.06
N SER A 165 -23.67 8.07 15.43
CA SER A 165 -23.30 7.49 16.72
C SER A 165 -23.51 8.48 17.87
N HIS A 166 -23.99 7.97 19.00
CA HIS A 166 -24.19 8.74 20.24
C HIS A 166 -23.43 8.16 21.44
N SER A 167 -22.69 7.06 21.24
CA SER A 167 -21.95 6.37 22.30
C SER A 167 -20.61 5.85 21.79
N PHE A 168 -19.68 5.61 22.73
CA PHE A 168 -18.40 4.97 22.44
C PHE A 168 -18.56 3.63 21.71
N ALA A 169 -19.54 2.82 22.08
CA ALA A 169 -19.78 1.52 21.44
C ALA A 169 -20.14 1.68 19.96
N GLY A 170 -21.01 2.64 19.63
CA GLY A 170 -21.36 2.94 18.23
C GLY A 170 -20.14 3.39 17.43
N LEU A 171 -19.35 4.31 17.98
CA LEU A 171 -18.10 4.76 17.36
C LEU A 171 -17.12 3.59 17.16
N ALA A 172 -16.95 2.73 18.16
CA ALA A 172 -16.04 1.59 18.11
C ALA A 172 -16.43 0.58 17.02
N VAL A 173 -17.72 0.24 16.90
CA VAL A 173 -18.23 -0.66 15.84
C VAL A 173 -18.01 -0.05 14.47
N CYS A 174 -18.38 1.22 14.28
CA CYS A 174 -18.12 1.91 13.01
C CYS A 174 -16.63 1.93 12.67
N ARG A 175 -15.74 2.13 13.64
CA ARG A 175 -14.28 2.10 13.40
C ARG A 175 -13.72 0.74 13.09
N PHE A 176 -14.25 -0.31 13.72
CA PHE A 176 -13.88 -1.67 13.36
C PHE A 176 -14.27 -1.97 11.91
N LEU A 177 -15.50 -1.68 11.51
CA LEU A 177 -15.96 -1.89 10.13
C LEU A 177 -15.18 -1.04 9.13
N LEU A 178 -14.86 0.21 9.48
CA LEU A 178 -14.06 1.11 8.66
C LEU A 178 -12.68 0.50 8.37
N GLY A 179 -11.99 0.00 9.41
CA GLY A 179 -10.69 -0.64 9.26
C GLY A 179 -10.75 -1.90 8.39
N ALA A 180 -11.83 -2.67 8.49
CA ALA A 180 -12.01 -3.86 7.66
C ALA A 180 -12.18 -3.55 6.17
N PHE A 181 -12.97 -2.52 5.82
CA PHE A 181 -13.18 -2.14 4.42
C PHE A 181 -11.98 -1.39 3.82
N GLU A 182 -11.19 -0.71 4.64
CA GLU A 182 -10.03 0.04 4.14
C GLU A 182 -8.80 -0.85 3.87
N ALA A 183 -8.74 -2.04 4.48
CA ALA A 183 -7.59 -2.95 4.41
C ALA A 183 -7.23 -3.41 3.00
N VAL A 184 -8.21 -3.48 2.09
CA VAL A 184 -8.02 -4.04 0.75
C VAL A 184 -7.36 -3.08 -0.25
N ILE A 185 -7.43 -1.77 0.02
CA ILE A 185 -7.14 -0.73 -0.99
C ILE A 185 -5.67 -0.78 -1.42
N THR A 186 -4.76 -0.79 -0.45
CA THR A 186 -3.31 -0.84 -0.69
C THR A 186 -2.86 -2.07 -1.48
N PRO A 187 -3.19 -3.31 -1.06
CA PRO A 187 -2.78 -4.51 -1.82
C PRO A 187 -3.41 -4.56 -3.22
N CYS A 188 -4.68 -4.20 -3.37
CA CYS A 188 -5.32 -4.11 -4.69
C CYS A 188 -4.61 -3.13 -5.63
N PHE A 189 -4.22 -1.96 -5.12
CA PHE A 189 -3.55 -0.95 -5.95
C PHE A 189 -2.16 -1.41 -6.37
N MET A 190 -1.43 -2.07 -5.49
CA MET A 190 -0.15 -2.68 -5.83
C MET A 190 -0.32 -3.79 -6.88
N MET A 191 -1.40 -4.58 -6.80
CA MET A 191 -1.73 -5.58 -7.80
C MET A 191 -2.05 -4.94 -9.16
N ILE A 192 -2.91 -3.91 -9.20
CA ILE A 192 -3.20 -3.14 -10.42
C ILE A 192 -1.91 -2.56 -11.00
N VAL A 193 -1.05 -1.94 -10.18
CA VAL A 193 0.21 -1.39 -10.67
C VAL A 193 1.10 -2.49 -11.25
N SER A 194 1.16 -3.66 -10.62
CA SER A 194 1.96 -4.79 -11.13
C SER A 194 1.43 -5.39 -12.44
N MET A 195 0.13 -5.27 -12.70
CA MET A 195 -0.50 -5.75 -13.94
C MET A 195 -0.28 -4.76 -15.11
N TRP A 196 -0.37 -3.47 -14.85
CA TRP A 196 -0.39 -2.43 -15.89
C TRP A 196 0.96 -1.79 -16.19
N TYR A 197 1.93 -1.90 -15.27
CA TYR A 197 3.25 -1.28 -15.38
C TYR A 197 4.39 -2.28 -15.36
N THR A 198 5.50 -1.91 -15.98
CA THR A 198 6.72 -2.73 -15.96
C THR A 198 7.43 -2.65 -14.60
N ARG A 199 8.37 -3.57 -14.32
CA ARG A 199 9.13 -3.60 -13.06
C ARG A 199 9.95 -2.33 -12.82
N ALA A 200 10.49 -1.74 -13.88
CA ALA A 200 11.21 -0.48 -13.82
C ALA A 200 10.26 0.69 -13.54
N GLU A 201 9.01 0.58 -13.98
CA GLU A 201 8.03 1.65 -13.89
C GLU A 201 7.28 1.68 -12.55
N ALA A 202 6.94 0.50 -12.01
CA ALA A 202 6.08 0.33 -10.84
C ALA A 202 6.51 1.14 -9.59
N PRO A 203 7.79 1.22 -9.20
CA PRO A 203 8.20 1.96 -7.99
C PRO A 203 7.87 3.46 -8.05
N MET A 204 8.04 4.08 -9.22
CA MET A 204 7.76 5.51 -9.39
C MET A 204 6.26 5.80 -9.23
N ARG A 205 5.39 4.94 -9.81
CA ARG A 205 3.93 5.10 -9.74
C ARG A 205 3.40 4.77 -8.35
N ALA A 206 3.99 3.76 -7.70
CA ALA A 206 3.73 3.44 -6.31
C ALA A 206 4.04 4.63 -5.38
N GLY A 207 5.19 5.28 -5.59
CA GLY A 207 5.54 6.51 -4.90
C GLY A 207 4.54 7.65 -5.18
N SER A 208 4.14 7.84 -6.44
CA SER A 208 3.24 8.92 -6.84
C SER A 208 1.89 8.90 -6.12
N PHE A 209 1.21 7.74 -6.04
CA PHE A 209 -0.06 7.69 -5.29
C PHE A 209 0.16 7.76 -3.78
N TYR A 210 1.27 7.23 -3.25
CA TYR A 210 1.54 7.31 -1.81
C TYR A 210 1.81 8.75 -1.36
N CYS A 211 2.40 9.59 -2.22
CA CYS A 211 2.56 11.02 -1.98
C CYS A 211 1.23 11.75 -1.75
N PHE A 212 0.11 11.23 -2.27
CA PHE A 212 -1.20 11.83 -2.08
C PHE A 212 -1.71 11.74 -0.64
N ASN A 213 -1.07 10.94 0.22
CA ASN A 213 -1.28 11.03 1.68
C ASN A 213 -0.93 12.43 2.22
N GLY A 214 0.20 13.00 1.79
CA GLY A 214 0.60 14.35 2.20
C GLY A 214 -0.37 15.43 1.70
N PHE A 215 -0.76 15.33 0.41
CA PHE A 215 -1.76 16.21 -0.17
C PHE A 215 -3.14 16.08 0.48
N GLY A 216 -3.56 14.85 0.82
CA GLY A 216 -4.77 14.57 1.58
C GLY A 216 -4.74 15.23 2.96
N SER A 217 -3.59 15.28 3.63
CA SER A 217 -3.45 16.01 4.90
C SER A 217 -3.73 17.50 4.74
N MET A 218 -3.21 18.11 3.67
CA MET A 218 -3.33 19.54 3.41
C MET A 218 -4.75 19.91 2.98
N ILE A 219 -5.31 19.17 2.02
CA ILE A 219 -6.68 19.37 1.52
C ILE A 219 -7.70 19.07 2.62
N GLY A 220 -7.51 18.00 3.39
CA GLY A 220 -8.35 17.69 4.55
C GLY A 220 -8.35 18.84 5.56
N GLY A 221 -7.19 19.41 5.88
CA GLY A 221 -7.11 20.59 6.77
C GLY A 221 -7.90 21.79 6.25
N ILE A 222 -7.86 22.06 4.95
CA ILE A 222 -8.64 23.15 4.31
C ILE A 222 -10.14 22.86 4.39
N LEU A 223 -10.55 21.63 4.06
CA LEU A 223 -11.96 21.21 4.10
C LEU A 223 -12.51 21.30 5.53
N PHE A 224 -11.78 20.79 6.51
CA PHE A 224 -12.21 20.83 7.91
C PHE A 224 -12.17 22.23 8.52
N TYR A 225 -11.31 23.13 8.02
CA TYR A 225 -11.35 24.55 8.40
C TYR A 225 -12.62 25.24 7.87
N GLY A 226 -13.05 24.89 6.65
CA GLY A 226 -14.32 25.36 6.10
C GLY A 226 -15.51 24.84 6.89
N VAL A 227 -15.54 23.54 7.18
CA VAL A 227 -16.62 22.90 7.96
C VAL A 227 -16.64 23.38 9.40
N GLY A 228 -15.48 23.69 10.00
CA GLY A 228 -15.40 24.19 11.37
C GLY A 228 -16.07 25.54 11.61
N GLN A 229 -16.43 26.26 10.55
CA GLN A 229 -17.18 27.53 10.62
C GLN A 229 -18.70 27.32 10.51
N ALA A 230 -19.16 26.08 10.34
CA ALA A 230 -20.59 25.80 10.26
C ALA A 230 -21.25 25.95 11.63
N ASP A 231 -22.35 26.71 11.67
CA ASP A 231 -23.18 26.90 12.85
C ASP A 231 -24.44 26.01 12.78
N GLY A 232 -24.86 25.47 13.93
CA GLY A 232 -26.17 24.81 14.10
C GLY A 232 -26.19 23.28 14.12
N TRP A 233 -25.07 22.60 13.85
CA TRP A 233 -24.93 21.16 14.03
C TRP A 233 -23.53 20.79 14.54
N ASP A 234 -23.40 19.64 15.19
CA ASP A 234 -22.12 19.15 15.72
C ASP A 234 -21.07 19.08 14.60
N VAL A 235 -19.97 19.84 14.74
CA VAL A 235 -18.97 20.02 13.69
C VAL A 235 -18.35 18.68 13.31
N TRP A 236 -18.06 17.82 14.29
CA TRP A 236 -17.54 16.49 14.03
C TRP A 236 -18.50 15.65 13.17
N ARG A 237 -19.83 15.74 13.36
CA ARG A 237 -20.80 14.98 12.54
C ARG A 237 -20.78 15.46 11.10
N ILE A 238 -20.72 16.77 10.88
CA ILE A 238 -20.61 17.35 9.52
C ILE A 238 -19.34 16.83 8.84
N ILE A 239 -18.21 16.78 9.55
CA ILE A 239 -16.95 16.24 9.05
C ILE A 239 -17.14 14.80 8.55
N PHE A 240 -17.75 13.91 9.34
CA PHE A 240 -17.95 12.51 8.95
C PHE A 240 -18.94 12.33 7.80
N VAL A 241 -20.04 13.09 7.78
CA VAL A 241 -21.01 13.02 6.66
C VAL A 241 -20.43 13.55 5.36
N MET A 242 -19.71 14.67 5.41
CA MET A 242 -19.05 15.24 4.23
C MET A 242 -18.01 14.27 3.67
N CYS A 243 -17.10 13.79 4.52
CA CYS A 243 -16.09 12.80 4.12
C CYS A 243 -16.72 11.54 3.55
N GLY A 244 -17.69 10.95 4.26
CA GLY A 244 -18.36 9.74 3.82
C GLY A 244 -19.11 9.92 2.51
N GLY A 245 -19.80 11.04 2.33
CA GLY A 245 -20.49 11.39 1.09
C GLY A 245 -19.54 11.54 -0.10
N LEU A 246 -18.41 12.25 0.08
CA LEU A 246 -17.39 12.39 -0.95
C LEU A 246 -16.78 11.03 -1.32
N THR A 247 -16.51 10.19 -0.33
CA THR A 247 -15.96 8.84 -0.52
C THR A 247 -16.94 7.89 -1.21
N ILE A 248 -18.24 7.96 -0.90
CA ILE A 248 -19.28 7.20 -1.62
C ILE A 248 -19.35 7.65 -3.08
N ALA A 249 -19.42 8.96 -3.32
CA ALA A 249 -19.45 9.50 -4.68
C ALA A 249 -18.21 9.07 -5.49
N TRP A 250 -17.03 9.10 -4.87
CA TRP A 250 -15.80 8.62 -5.48
C TRP A 250 -15.80 7.11 -5.73
N GLY A 251 -16.34 6.31 -4.81
CA GLY A 251 -16.51 4.86 -4.99
C GLY A 251 -17.38 4.52 -6.21
N VAL A 252 -18.44 5.30 -6.46
CA VAL A 252 -19.27 5.18 -7.66
C VAL A 252 -18.48 5.54 -8.92
N VAL A 253 -17.66 6.62 -8.88
CA VAL A 253 -16.76 6.97 -9.98
C VAL A 253 -15.77 5.82 -10.26
N LEU A 254 -15.17 5.23 -9.23
CA LEU A 254 -14.30 4.06 -9.39
C LEU A 254 -15.03 2.90 -10.04
N PHE A 255 -16.29 2.63 -9.66
CA PHE A 255 -17.05 1.51 -10.21
C PHE A 255 -17.21 1.59 -11.74
N PHE A 256 -17.36 2.80 -12.29
CA PHE A 256 -17.51 3.00 -13.74
C PHE A 256 -16.18 3.14 -14.48
N TYR A 257 -15.16 3.71 -13.84
CA TYR A 257 -13.92 4.10 -14.53
C TYR A 257 -12.71 3.21 -14.24
N LEU A 258 -12.68 2.48 -13.12
CA LEU A 258 -11.57 1.61 -12.75
C LEU A 258 -11.65 0.29 -13.55
N PRO A 259 -10.68 -0.03 -14.42
CA PRO A 259 -10.73 -1.24 -15.22
C PRO A 259 -10.44 -2.48 -14.37
N ASN A 260 -11.19 -3.56 -14.63
CA ASN A 260 -11.07 -4.82 -13.91
C ASN A 260 -9.84 -5.65 -14.33
N ASN A 261 -9.57 -5.68 -15.63
CA ASN A 261 -8.46 -6.37 -16.26
C ASN A 261 -8.08 -5.62 -17.55
N ILE A 262 -6.82 -5.75 -18.00
CA ILE A 262 -6.31 -5.25 -19.28
C ILE A 262 -7.26 -5.63 -20.42
N MET A 263 -7.74 -6.87 -20.42
CA MET A 263 -8.61 -7.43 -21.46
C MET A 263 -9.98 -6.72 -21.51
N THR A 264 -10.56 -6.50 -20.34
CA THR A 264 -11.89 -5.86 -20.16
C THR A 264 -11.86 -4.34 -20.28
N ALA A 265 -10.69 -3.73 -20.42
CA ALA A 265 -10.55 -2.28 -20.41
C ALA A 265 -11.14 -1.66 -21.70
N LYS A 266 -12.27 -0.96 -21.57
CA LYS A 266 -13.02 -0.39 -22.71
C LYS A 266 -12.32 0.79 -23.41
N ARG A 267 -11.37 1.44 -22.72
CA ARG A 267 -10.70 2.67 -23.19
C ARG A 267 -9.47 2.43 -24.07
N TYR A 268 -9.10 1.16 -24.28
CA TYR A 268 -7.91 0.79 -25.04
C TYR A 268 -8.29 0.13 -26.36
N THR A 269 -7.58 0.49 -27.43
CA THR A 269 -7.72 -0.17 -28.73
C THR A 269 -7.18 -1.60 -28.68
N VAL A 270 -7.53 -2.39 -29.69
CA VAL A 270 -7.07 -3.77 -29.81
C VAL A 270 -5.53 -3.84 -29.88
N GLU A 271 -4.90 -2.93 -30.65
CA GLU A 271 -3.45 -2.80 -30.74
C GLU A 271 -2.79 -2.39 -29.42
N GLU A 272 -3.39 -1.44 -28.69
CA GLU A 272 -2.89 -1.01 -27.38
C GLU A 272 -2.95 -2.15 -26.34
N LYS A 273 -4.00 -2.99 -26.40
CA LYS A 273 -4.12 -4.18 -25.56
C LYS A 273 -3.08 -5.24 -25.91
N ALA A 274 -2.86 -5.48 -27.20
CA ALA A 274 -1.81 -6.39 -27.66
C ALA A 274 -0.42 -5.93 -27.20
N LEU A 275 -0.14 -4.62 -27.28
CA LEU A 275 1.09 -4.03 -26.77
C LEU A 275 1.21 -4.15 -25.24
N LEU A 276 0.12 -4.00 -24.49
CA LEU A 276 0.09 -4.24 -23.04
C LEU A 276 0.41 -5.70 -22.69
N ILE A 277 -0.14 -6.65 -23.43
CA ILE A 277 0.15 -8.09 -23.27
C ILE A 277 1.63 -8.36 -23.54
N ALA A 278 2.16 -7.84 -24.65
CA ALA A 278 3.59 -7.95 -25.00
C ALA A 278 4.50 -7.38 -23.91
N ARG A 279 4.13 -6.23 -23.34
CA ARG A 279 4.84 -5.61 -22.21
C ARG A 279 4.77 -6.46 -20.95
N SER A 280 3.62 -7.05 -20.65
CA SER A 280 3.47 -7.95 -19.50
C SER A 280 4.32 -9.22 -19.65
N GLN A 281 4.33 -9.83 -20.84
CA GLN A 281 5.12 -11.03 -21.16
C GLN A 281 6.63 -10.75 -21.11
N SER A 282 7.11 -9.67 -21.74
CA SER A 282 8.53 -9.28 -21.72
C SER A 282 9.03 -8.91 -20.31
N ASN A 283 8.14 -8.43 -19.45
CA ASN A 283 8.47 -8.07 -18.08
C ASN A 283 8.74 -9.30 -17.20
N ASN A 284 8.61 -10.53 -17.75
CA ASN A 284 8.85 -11.82 -17.09
C ASN A 284 8.44 -11.68 -15.64
N THR A 285 7.16 -11.38 -15.40
CA THR A 285 6.57 -11.08 -14.08
C THR A 285 6.91 -12.23 -13.15
N GLY A 286 8.09 -12.10 -12.55
CA GLY A 286 8.99 -13.23 -12.38
C GLY A 286 8.34 -14.34 -11.64
N VAL A 287 8.26 -15.48 -12.32
CA VAL A 287 7.82 -16.75 -11.79
C VAL A 287 6.75 -16.51 -10.72
N PHE A 288 5.53 -16.13 -11.13
CA PHE A 288 4.37 -16.30 -10.27
C PHE A 288 4.31 -17.79 -9.92
N SER A 289 5.08 -18.19 -8.92
CA SER A 289 5.10 -19.54 -8.43
C SER A 289 3.85 -19.62 -7.59
N ARG A 290 2.77 -20.16 -8.17
CA ARG A 290 1.57 -20.53 -7.41
C ARG A 290 1.90 -21.52 -6.30
N LYS A 291 3.08 -22.15 -6.34
CA LYS A 291 3.59 -23.06 -5.31
C LYS A 291 4.33 -22.28 -4.23
N ILE A 292 3.70 -22.19 -3.07
CA ILE A 292 4.33 -21.74 -1.82
C ILE A 292 5.47 -22.71 -1.47
N LYS A 293 6.68 -22.19 -1.29
CA LYS A 293 7.86 -22.97 -0.90
C LYS A 293 8.13 -22.83 0.62
N PRO A 294 7.87 -23.85 1.46
CA PRO A 294 8.07 -23.76 2.91
C PRO A 294 9.51 -23.46 3.33
N ALA A 295 10.49 -23.92 2.54
CA ALA A 295 11.91 -23.63 2.77
C ALA A 295 12.20 -22.12 2.74
N GLN A 296 11.63 -21.41 1.76
CA GLN A 296 11.76 -19.95 1.64
C GLN A 296 11.05 -19.19 2.77
N ILE A 297 9.93 -19.72 3.29
CA ILE A 297 9.26 -19.17 4.48
C ILE A 297 10.17 -19.30 5.71
N LYS A 298 10.76 -20.48 5.92
CA LYS A 298 11.68 -20.72 7.03
C LYS A 298 12.94 -19.85 6.94
N GLU A 299 13.42 -19.60 5.73
CA GLU A 299 14.53 -18.67 5.49
C GLU A 299 14.12 -17.22 5.82
N ALA A 300 12.92 -16.77 5.44
CA ALA A 300 12.43 -15.44 5.76
C ALA A 300 12.43 -15.16 7.28
N PHE A 301 11.92 -16.10 8.09
CA PHE A 301 11.90 -15.93 9.54
C PHE A 301 13.26 -16.09 10.22
N ARG A 302 14.26 -16.65 9.54
CA ARG A 302 15.63 -16.78 10.05
C ARG A 302 16.53 -15.62 9.66
N ASP A 303 16.14 -14.79 8.68
CA ASP A 303 16.95 -13.68 8.22
C ASP A 303 16.93 -12.51 9.23
N PRO A 304 18.08 -12.14 9.83
CA PRO A 304 18.16 -10.99 10.73
C PRO A 304 17.75 -9.67 10.07
N GLN A 305 17.92 -9.53 8.75
CA GLN A 305 17.50 -8.33 8.01
C GLN A 305 15.99 -8.09 8.15
N ILE A 306 15.20 -9.16 8.09
CA ILE A 306 13.74 -9.09 8.13
C ILE A 306 13.28 -8.68 9.53
N TRP A 307 13.89 -9.23 10.58
CA TRP A 307 13.62 -8.84 11.96
C TRP A 307 14.02 -7.39 12.27
N LEU A 308 15.18 -6.94 11.77
CA LEU A 308 15.60 -5.55 11.93
C LEU A 308 14.62 -4.59 11.24
N LEU A 309 14.15 -4.93 10.03
CA LEU A 309 13.11 -4.16 9.33
C LEU A 309 11.76 -4.21 10.05
N PHE A 310 11.37 -5.36 10.59
CA PHE A 310 10.16 -5.52 11.40
C PHE A 310 10.19 -4.57 12.60
N PHE A 311 11.24 -4.60 13.42
CA PHE A 311 11.34 -3.72 14.58
C PHE A 311 11.47 -2.24 14.17
N TYR A 312 12.17 -1.95 13.06
CA TYR A 312 12.28 -0.58 12.57
C TYR A 312 10.91 -0.01 12.19
N THR A 313 10.11 -0.77 11.44
CA THR A 313 8.75 -0.39 11.04
C THR A 313 7.82 -0.32 12.25
N LEU A 314 7.93 -1.27 13.19
CA LEU A 314 7.15 -1.26 14.43
C LEU A 314 7.36 0.04 15.21
N LEU A 315 8.62 0.42 15.46
CA LEU A 315 8.94 1.65 16.16
C LEU A 315 8.44 2.88 15.40
N ASN A 316 8.53 2.87 14.06
CA ASN A 316 8.02 3.97 13.24
C ASN A 316 6.50 4.15 13.40
N GLU A 317 5.75 3.06 13.38
CA GLU A 317 4.30 3.11 13.44
C GLU A 317 3.77 3.37 14.85
N ILE A 318 4.54 3.07 15.89
CA ILE A 318 4.27 3.60 17.25
C ILE A 318 4.31 5.13 17.23
N VAL A 319 5.31 5.72 16.55
CA VAL A 319 5.41 7.17 16.38
C VAL A 319 4.25 7.71 15.56
N ASN A 320 3.90 7.06 14.44
CA ASN A 320 2.77 7.43 13.59
C ASN A 320 1.46 7.43 14.37
N GLY A 321 1.10 6.31 14.99
CA GLY A 321 -0.15 6.16 15.73
C GLY A 321 -0.30 7.17 16.87
N GLY A 322 0.80 7.56 17.52
CA GLY A 322 0.82 8.64 18.51
C GLY A 322 0.59 10.03 17.88
N ILE A 323 1.48 10.45 16.98
CA ILE A 323 1.47 11.81 16.42
C ILE A 323 0.22 12.07 15.57
N ALA A 324 -0.24 11.12 14.76
CA ALA A 324 -1.40 11.31 13.88
C ALA A 324 -2.70 11.55 14.67
N ASN A 325 -2.88 10.84 15.80
CA ASN A 325 -4.10 10.92 16.60
C ASN A 325 -4.06 12.04 17.65
N PHE A 326 -2.90 12.33 18.22
CA PHE A 326 -2.77 13.30 19.32
C PHE A 326 -2.07 14.61 18.93
N GLY A 327 -1.41 14.68 17.78
CA GLY A 327 -0.67 15.86 17.34
C GLY A 327 -1.54 17.12 17.32
N LYS A 328 -2.77 17.02 16.82
CA LYS A 328 -3.70 18.16 16.81
C LYS A 328 -4.22 18.52 18.19
N LEU A 329 -4.38 17.54 19.09
CA LEU A 329 -4.75 17.80 20.48
C LEU A 329 -3.63 18.53 21.24
N ILE A 330 -2.36 18.22 20.94
CA ILE A 330 -1.21 18.97 21.45
C ILE A 330 -1.27 20.42 20.97
N VAL A 331 -1.58 20.64 19.67
CA VAL A 331 -1.76 21.98 19.11
C VAL A 331 -2.91 22.73 19.78
N LYS A 332 -4.08 22.09 19.91
CA LYS A 332 -5.24 22.64 20.64
C LYS A 332 -4.88 23.05 22.07
N GLY A 333 -4.00 22.30 22.73
CA GLY A 333 -3.54 22.58 24.09
C GLY A 333 -2.89 23.96 24.28
N PHE A 334 -2.19 24.49 23.27
CA PHE A 334 -1.53 25.81 23.36
C PHE A 334 -2.22 26.91 22.52
N THR A 335 -3.04 26.56 21.54
CA THR A 335 -3.86 27.52 20.79
C THR A 335 -5.17 27.85 21.49
N LYS A 336 -5.76 26.89 22.22
CA LYS A 336 -7.09 26.94 22.86
C LYS A 336 -8.26 27.18 21.89
N ASP A 337 -8.02 27.10 20.59
CA ASP A 337 -8.98 27.38 19.54
C ASP A 337 -8.94 26.26 18.49
N ALA A 338 -10.10 25.65 18.23
CA ALA A 338 -10.25 24.53 17.30
C ALA A 338 -10.07 24.95 15.84
N LEU A 339 -10.56 26.13 15.45
CA LEU A 339 -10.40 26.67 14.10
C LEU A 339 -8.93 27.02 13.84
N LEU A 340 -8.29 27.70 14.78
CA LEU A 340 -6.87 28.03 14.66
C LEU A 340 -5.99 26.78 14.63
N THR A 341 -6.33 25.76 15.43
CA THR A 341 -5.64 24.45 15.40
C THR A 341 -5.76 23.78 14.03
N THR A 342 -6.94 23.86 13.42
CA THR A 342 -7.21 23.29 12.10
C THR A 342 -6.44 24.05 11.01
N ALA A 343 -6.40 25.38 11.08
CA ALA A 343 -5.60 26.21 10.17
C ALA A 343 -4.10 25.90 10.28
N TYR A 344 -3.57 25.76 11.49
CA TYR A 344 -2.19 25.31 11.74
C TYR A 344 -1.94 23.86 11.30
N GLY A 345 -2.99 23.05 11.09
CA GLY A 345 -2.89 21.74 10.47
C GLY A 345 -2.54 21.76 8.98
N ILE A 346 -2.82 22.85 8.26
CA ILE A 346 -2.65 22.91 6.80
C ILE A 346 -1.17 22.82 6.39
N PRO A 347 -0.24 23.61 6.95
CA PRO A 347 1.18 23.53 6.56
C PRO A 347 1.83 22.19 6.94
N TYR A 348 1.31 21.49 7.95
CA TYR A 348 1.78 20.15 8.31
C TYR A 348 1.69 19.18 7.13
N GLY A 349 0.63 19.24 6.31
CA GLY A 349 0.49 18.41 5.12
C GLY A 349 1.57 18.67 4.06
N ALA A 350 1.98 19.93 3.88
CA ALA A 350 3.07 20.28 2.98
C ALA A 350 4.42 19.72 3.47
N TRP A 351 4.67 19.75 4.77
CA TRP A 351 5.86 19.12 5.36
C TRP A 351 5.87 17.60 5.24
N VAL A 352 4.73 16.94 5.43
CA VAL A 352 4.57 15.50 5.16
C VAL A 352 4.94 15.19 3.71
N ALA A 353 4.37 15.93 2.75
CA ALA A 353 4.67 15.73 1.33
C ALA A 353 6.15 15.97 1.00
N PHE A 354 6.76 17.02 1.59
CA PHE A 354 8.18 17.31 1.45
C PHE A 354 9.07 16.14 1.91
N PHE A 355 8.81 15.57 3.09
CA PHE A 355 9.60 14.45 3.60
C PHE A 355 9.37 13.14 2.82
N ILE A 356 8.13 12.87 2.40
CA ILE A 356 7.80 11.71 1.56
C ILE A 356 8.48 11.79 0.20
N PHE A 357 8.63 12.99 -0.38
CA PHE A 357 9.28 13.16 -1.67
C PHE A 357 10.81 13.10 -1.55
N THR A 358 11.37 13.86 -0.62
CA THR A 358 12.83 14.02 -0.50
C THR A 358 13.54 12.73 -0.07
N GLY A 359 12.96 11.92 0.83
CA GLY A 359 13.59 10.69 1.31
C GLY A 359 13.86 9.66 0.20
N PRO A 360 12.83 9.14 -0.49
CA PRO A 360 12.97 8.21 -1.60
C PRO A 360 13.76 8.78 -2.79
N LEU A 361 13.65 10.08 -3.06
CA LEU A 361 14.46 10.72 -4.11
C LEU A 361 15.95 10.69 -3.79
N CYS A 362 16.33 11.05 -2.56
CA CYS A 362 17.72 10.94 -2.11
C CYS A 362 18.20 9.47 -2.17
N ALA A 363 17.36 8.53 -1.75
CA ALA A 363 17.65 7.10 -1.81
C ALA A 363 17.83 6.56 -3.25
N SER A 364 17.16 7.18 -4.23
CA SER A 364 17.24 6.77 -5.65
C SER A 364 18.39 7.45 -6.39
N LYS A 365 18.69 8.71 -6.06
CA LYS A 365 19.76 9.48 -6.71
C LYS A 365 21.17 9.09 -6.25
N PHE A 366 21.31 8.71 -4.98
CA PHE A 366 22.60 8.39 -4.39
C PHE A 366 22.74 6.88 -4.13
N LYS A 367 23.85 6.29 -4.58
CA LYS A 367 24.14 4.87 -4.39
C LYS A 367 24.27 4.55 -2.90
N ASN A 368 23.55 3.52 -2.45
CA ASN A 368 23.59 2.99 -1.09
C ASN A 368 23.27 4.03 0.02
N PHE A 369 22.33 4.91 -0.30
CA PHE A 369 21.88 6.00 0.56
C PHE A 369 20.60 5.64 1.35
N ARG A 370 20.03 4.43 1.16
CA ARG A 370 18.73 4.03 1.74
C ARG A 370 18.76 4.05 3.27
N THR A 371 19.71 3.38 3.89
CA THR A 371 19.85 3.41 5.36
C THR A 371 20.28 4.78 5.88
N ILE A 372 20.95 5.61 5.08
CA ILE A 372 21.27 6.99 5.49
C ILE A 372 20.00 7.80 5.63
N VAL A 373 19.09 7.73 4.65
CA VAL A 373 17.77 8.36 4.75
C VAL A 373 17.01 7.84 5.96
N MET A 374 17.01 6.53 6.19
CA MET A 374 16.37 5.94 7.38
C MET A 374 16.91 6.52 8.69
N MET A 375 18.22 6.79 8.79
CA MET A 375 18.83 7.39 9.97
C MET A 375 18.56 8.90 10.10
N THR A 376 18.61 9.65 8.99
CA THR A 376 18.61 11.13 9.05
C THR A 376 17.21 11.71 9.06
N TRP A 377 16.23 11.09 8.38
CA TRP A 377 14.84 11.60 8.33
C TRP A 377 14.08 11.40 9.65
N VAL A 378 14.58 10.57 10.57
CA VAL A 378 13.98 10.43 11.91
C VAL A 378 14.48 11.47 12.91
N LEU A 379 15.60 12.16 12.62
CA LEU A 379 16.18 13.16 13.53
C LEU A 379 15.30 14.41 13.74
N PRO A 380 14.64 14.99 12.72
CA PRO A 380 13.74 16.12 12.95
C PRO A 380 12.56 15.77 13.86
N THR A 381 12.01 14.54 13.76
CA THR A 381 11.01 14.03 14.70
C THR A 381 11.56 13.96 16.13
N LEU A 382 12.82 13.54 16.33
CA LEU A 382 13.45 13.55 17.66
C LEU A 382 13.51 14.97 18.26
N VAL A 383 13.88 15.95 17.42
CA VAL A 383 13.92 17.37 17.81
C VAL A 383 12.52 17.87 18.13
N ALA A 384 11.53 17.60 17.27
CA ALA A 384 10.13 17.99 17.50
C ALA A 384 9.61 17.54 18.86
N VAL A 385 9.82 16.27 19.20
CA VAL A 385 9.29 15.69 20.43
C VAL A 385 10.05 16.17 21.67
N SER A 386 11.34 16.46 21.53
CA SER A 386 12.12 17.13 22.57
C SER A 386 11.58 18.53 22.86
N LEU A 387 11.23 19.29 21.82
CA LEU A 387 10.61 20.61 21.94
C LEU A 387 9.22 20.51 22.57
N PHE A 388 8.39 19.53 22.19
CA PHE A 388 7.09 19.33 22.83
C PHE A 388 7.15 19.04 24.33
N LEU A 389 8.23 18.41 24.80
CA LEU A 389 8.44 18.09 26.22
C LEU A 389 9.01 19.25 27.03
N LYS A 390 9.95 20.01 26.47
CA LYS A 390 10.79 20.95 27.23
C LYS A 390 10.43 22.41 27.01
N LEU A 391 9.82 22.74 25.87
CA LEU A 391 9.53 24.13 25.55
C LEU A 391 8.29 24.61 26.33
N ASP A 392 8.38 25.80 26.90
CA ASP A 392 7.24 26.41 27.57
C ASP A 392 6.09 26.68 26.58
N ARG A 393 4.86 26.52 27.05
CA ARG A 393 3.64 26.66 26.23
C ARG A 393 3.39 28.11 25.79
N SER A 394 4.04 29.08 26.43
CA SER A 394 4.08 30.46 25.97
C SER A 394 4.77 30.62 24.61
N ASN A 395 5.76 29.78 24.29
CA ASN A 395 6.49 29.82 23.03
C ASN A 395 5.75 29.06 21.91
N LYS A 396 4.63 29.66 21.49
CA LYS A 396 3.76 29.12 20.43
C LYS A 396 4.52 28.85 19.12
N ASN A 397 5.44 29.74 18.74
CA ASN A 397 6.19 29.63 17.49
C ASN A 397 7.11 28.41 17.47
N GLY A 398 7.83 28.16 18.57
CA GLY A 398 8.70 26.99 18.68
C GLY A 398 7.92 25.67 18.71
N LEU A 399 6.77 25.64 19.38
CA LEU A 399 5.89 24.46 19.40
C LEU A 399 5.25 24.20 18.03
N LEU A 400 4.91 25.26 17.30
CA LEU A 400 4.36 25.14 15.94
C LEU A 400 5.41 24.61 14.96
N MET A 401 6.66 25.08 15.07
CA MET A 401 7.77 24.53 14.26
C MET A 401 8.04 23.06 14.62
N ALA A 402 7.97 22.70 15.90
CA ALA A 402 8.07 21.30 16.35
C ALA A 402 6.97 20.44 15.70
N TYR A 403 5.73 20.94 15.64
CA TYR A 403 4.63 20.25 14.95
C TYR A 403 4.92 20.04 13.46
N TYR A 404 5.44 21.05 12.76
CA TYR A 404 5.73 20.97 11.33
C TYR A 404 6.87 20.03 10.95
N ILE A 405 7.90 19.89 11.79
CA ILE A 405 9.01 18.96 11.52
C ILE A 405 8.76 17.55 12.08
N SER A 406 7.73 17.39 12.92
CA SER A 406 7.38 16.09 13.51
C SER A 406 7.10 14.95 12.51
N PRO A 407 6.50 15.16 11.31
CA PRO A 407 6.21 14.07 10.37
C PRO A 407 7.43 13.58 9.57
N SER A 408 8.66 14.02 9.89
CA SER A 408 9.84 13.65 9.09
C SER A 408 10.09 12.14 9.03
N PHE A 409 9.72 11.40 10.08
CA PHE A 409 9.81 9.93 10.14
C PHE A 409 9.10 9.21 8.98
N VAL A 410 8.10 9.81 8.33
CA VAL A 410 7.33 9.19 7.24
C VAL A 410 8.21 8.97 6.00
N GLY A 411 9.14 9.88 5.71
CA GLY A 411 10.09 9.68 4.60
C GLY A 411 11.00 8.46 4.83
N ALA A 412 11.35 8.21 6.09
CA ALA A 412 12.15 7.07 6.49
C ALA A 412 11.37 5.74 6.39
N LEU A 413 10.07 5.76 6.70
CA LEU A 413 9.16 4.62 6.54
C LEU A 413 9.07 4.16 5.09
N VAL A 414 8.86 5.09 4.16
CA VAL A 414 8.70 4.75 2.73
C VAL A 414 9.91 3.99 2.21
N VAL A 415 11.12 4.41 2.61
CA VAL A 415 12.35 3.70 2.25
C VAL A 415 12.41 2.32 2.92
N ALA A 416 12.05 2.22 4.20
CA ALA A 416 12.07 0.97 4.95
C ALA A 416 11.11 -0.08 4.37
N LEU A 417 9.89 0.30 3.99
CA LEU A 417 8.90 -0.59 3.38
C LEU A 417 9.33 -1.11 2.00
N GLN A 418 10.22 -0.40 1.31
CA GLN A 418 10.78 -0.83 0.01
C GLN A 418 12.01 -1.74 0.15
N MET A 419 12.55 -1.91 1.36
CA MET A 419 13.75 -2.73 1.60
C MET A 419 13.51 -4.22 1.33
N PRO A 420 12.40 -4.87 1.77
CA PRO A 420 12.15 -6.26 1.45
C PRO A 420 12.10 -6.52 -0.06
N ALA A 421 11.47 -5.63 -0.83
CA ALA A 421 11.37 -5.77 -2.27
C ALA A 421 12.74 -5.68 -2.99
N ALA A 422 13.68 -4.92 -2.44
CA ALA A 422 15.00 -4.70 -3.03
C ALA A 422 16.08 -5.65 -2.51
N ASN A 423 15.93 -6.20 -1.31
CA ASN A 423 16.97 -6.96 -0.59
C ASN A 423 16.57 -8.41 -0.28
N VAL A 424 15.46 -8.90 -0.82
CA VAL A 424 15.03 -10.29 -0.69
C VAL A 424 14.75 -10.86 -2.07
N ALA A 425 15.39 -11.98 -2.37
CA ALA A 425 15.13 -12.77 -3.58
C ALA A 425 14.43 -14.09 -3.19
N GLY A 426 13.81 -14.73 -4.18
CA GLY A 426 12.84 -15.82 -3.94
C GLY A 426 11.43 -15.26 -3.76
N TYR A 427 10.49 -15.71 -4.60
CA TYR A 427 9.12 -15.21 -4.61
C TYR A 427 8.43 -15.40 -3.26
N THR A 428 8.46 -16.62 -2.71
CA THR A 428 7.79 -16.93 -1.43
C THR A 428 8.49 -16.21 -0.27
N LYS A 429 9.83 -16.14 -0.27
CA LYS A 429 10.59 -15.42 0.77
C LYS A 429 10.20 -13.94 0.78
N ARG A 430 10.18 -13.29 -0.38
CA ARG A 430 9.87 -11.86 -0.52
C ARG A 430 8.45 -11.53 -0.09
N VAL A 431 7.44 -12.29 -0.55
CA VAL A 431 6.04 -12.07 -0.15
C VAL A 431 5.87 -12.25 1.36
N THR A 432 6.46 -13.30 1.94
CA THR A 432 6.44 -13.56 3.39
C THR A 432 7.11 -12.42 4.16
N SER A 433 8.26 -11.93 3.68
CA SER A 433 9.01 -10.84 4.30
C SER A 433 8.22 -9.54 4.31
N THR A 434 7.59 -9.19 3.18
CA THR A 434 6.75 -7.98 3.07
C THR A 434 5.54 -8.07 3.99
N ALA A 435 4.84 -9.21 4.02
CA ALA A 435 3.70 -9.41 4.91
C ALA A 435 4.10 -9.33 6.39
N PHE A 436 5.24 -9.91 6.76
CA PHE A 436 5.74 -9.84 8.13
C PHE A 436 6.11 -8.41 8.56
N VAL A 437 6.77 -7.63 7.69
CA VAL A 437 7.05 -6.22 7.96
C VAL A 437 5.75 -5.40 8.02
N PHE A 438 4.73 -5.75 7.22
CA PHE A 438 3.42 -5.10 7.28
C PHE A 438 2.65 -5.41 8.57
N LEU A 439 2.83 -6.60 9.16
CA LEU A 439 2.31 -6.91 10.49
C LEU A 439 2.84 -5.91 11.55
N ALA A 440 4.14 -5.58 11.50
CA ALA A 440 4.70 -4.55 12.38
C ALA A 440 4.02 -3.19 12.19
N TYR A 441 3.57 -2.88 10.96
CA TYR A 441 2.90 -1.63 10.68
C TYR A 441 1.57 -1.50 11.43
N CYS A 442 0.75 -2.56 11.40
CA CYS A 442 -0.52 -2.59 12.13
C CYS A 442 -0.31 -2.58 13.65
N VAL A 443 0.63 -3.41 14.15
CA VAL A 443 0.90 -3.52 15.59
C VAL A 443 1.42 -2.19 16.17
N GLY A 444 2.28 -1.47 15.44
CA GLY A 444 2.79 -0.18 15.90
C GLY A 444 1.68 0.85 16.06
N ASN A 445 0.77 0.95 15.08
CA ASN A 445 -0.37 1.85 15.16
C ASN A 445 -1.39 1.49 16.25
N ILE A 446 -1.44 0.22 16.68
CA ILE A 446 -2.24 -0.20 17.84
C ILE A 446 -1.61 0.30 19.14
N ILE A 447 -0.29 0.18 19.27
CA ILE A 447 0.46 0.55 20.49
C ILE A 447 0.59 2.07 20.65
N GLY A 448 0.85 2.80 19.56
CA GLY A 448 1.14 4.24 19.57
C GLY A 448 0.15 5.10 20.37
N PRO A 449 -1.17 5.05 20.07
CA PRO A 449 -2.19 5.81 20.79
C PRO A 449 -2.27 5.52 22.30
N GLN A 450 -1.87 4.31 22.72
CA GLN A 450 -1.94 3.88 24.12
C GLN A 450 -0.83 4.50 24.98
N ALA A 451 0.24 5.01 24.35
CA ALA A 451 1.29 5.75 25.06
C ALA A 451 0.87 7.18 25.47
N PHE A 452 -0.24 7.68 24.92
CA PHE A 452 -0.74 9.03 25.18
C PHE A 452 -1.78 9.00 26.30
N LEU A 453 -1.32 9.20 27.53
CA LEU A 453 -2.15 9.11 28.73
C LEU A 453 -3.04 10.34 28.91
N ALA A 454 -4.31 10.10 29.21
CA ALA A 454 -5.29 11.15 29.46
C ALA A 454 -4.91 12.06 30.65
N SER A 455 -4.29 11.48 31.69
CA SER A 455 -3.84 12.20 32.88
C SER A 455 -2.72 13.22 32.62
N GLU A 456 -2.05 13.13 31.46
CA GLU A 456 -0.93 13.98 31.11
C GLU A 456 -1.29 15.03 30.05
N ALA A 457 -2.57 15.13 29.68
CA ALA A 457 -3.03 16.16 28.77
C ALA A 457 -2.72 17.58 29.33
N PRO A 458 -2.32 18.55 28.49
CA PRO A 458 -2.13 18.48 27.03
C PRO A 458 -0.70 18.12 26.58
N ILE A 459 0.21 17.81 27.52
CA ILE A 459 1.64 17.61 27.22
C ILE A 459 1.91 16.19 26.73
N TYR A 460 1.21 15.19 27.29
CA TYR A 460 1.42 13.76 27.04
C TYR A 460 2.88 13.35 27.20
N GLY A 461 3.44 13.65 28.38
CA GLY A 461 4.86 13.47 28.66
C GLY A 461 5.37 12.05 28.43
N THR A 462 4.58 11.04 28.79
CA THR A 462 4.87 9.63 28.54
C THR A 462 4.86 9.32 27.04
N GLY A 463 3.84 9.79 26.31
CA GLY A 463 3.74 9.61 24.85
C GLY A 463 4.95 10.19 24.11
N CYS A 464 5.38 11.41 24.48
CA CYS A 464 6.57 12.01 23.92
C CYS A 464 7.87 11.24 24.28
N LYS A 465 8.02 10.75 25.51
CA LYS A 465 9.18 9.92 25.89
C LYS A 465 9.23 8.60 25.11
N VAL A 466 8.07 7.95 24.91
CA VAL A 466 7.96 6.73 24.09
C VAL A 466 8.39 7.02 22.66
N ILE A 467 7.91 8.10 22.05
CA ILE A 467 8.32 8.48 20.68
C ILE A 467 9.82 8.77 20.62
N MET A 468 10.38 9.44 21.62
CA MET A 468 11.82 9.69 21.71
C MET A 468 12.63 8.39 21.74
N GLY A 469 12.21 7.43 22.56
CA GLY A 469 12.81 6.10 22.64
C GLY A 469 12.68 5.31 21.33
N CYS A 470 11.51 5.35 20.70
CA CYS A 470 11.26 4.71 19.41
C CYS A 470 12.18 5.29 18.32
N THR A 471 12.21 6.61 18.20
CA THR A 471 13.04 7.33 17.23
C THR A 471 14.54 7.04 17.43
N ALA A 472 15.02 7.02 18.67
CA ALA A 472 16.41 6.64 18.97
C ALA A 472 16.70 5.18 18.62
N GLY A 473 15.77 4.26 18.93
CA GLY A 473 15.86 2.86 18.55
C GLY A 473 15.89 2.66 17.03
N GLN A 474 15.13 3.44 16.27
CA GLN A 474 15.15 3.41 14.80
C GLN A 474 16.53 3.77 14.23
N VAL A 475 17.22 4.76 14.79
CA VAL A 475 18.58 5.11 14.37
C VAL A 475 19.53 3.92 14.58
N VAL A 476 19.47 3.28 15.75
CA VAL A 476 20.31 2.11 16.07
C VAL A 476 20.00 0.93 15.13
N LEU A 477 18.73 0.67 14.85
CA LEU A 477 18.30 -0.38 13.92
C LEU A 477 18.75 -0.09 12.50
N ALA A 478 18.65 1.15 12.02
CA ALA A 478 19.13 1.53 10.69
C ALA A 478 20.66 1.39 10.54
N ILE A 479 21.43 1.75 11.58
CA ILE A 479 22.88 1.48 11.65
C ILE A 479 23.14 -0.04 11.57
N SER A 480 22.39 -0.83 12.34
CA SER A 480 22.52 -2.29 12.38
C SER A 480 22.24 -2.94 11.03
N ILE A 481 21.18 -2.50 10.34
CA ILE A 481 20.85 -2.92 8.97
C ILE A 481 22.01 -2.58 8.03
N ARG A 482 22.53 -1.35 8.09
CA ARG A 482 23.64 -0.92 7.24
C ARG A 482 24.89 -1.78 7.44
N ILE A 483 25.26 -2.06 8.70
CA ILE A 483 26.41 -2.91 9.03
C ILE A 483 26.20 -4.33 8.50
N LEU A 484 25.03 -4.91 8.73
CA LEU A 484 24.68 -6.26 8.28
C LEU A 484 24.76 -6.40 6.76
N LEU A 485 24.14 -5.47 6.01
CA LEU A 485 24.12 -5.50 4.55
C LEU A 485 25.52 -5.26 3.95
N LYS A 486 26.29 -4.32 4.53
CA LYS A 486 27.67 -4.08 4.10
C LYS A 486 28.57 -5.28 4.36
N ARG A 487 28.40 -5.97 5.49
CA ARG A 487 29.10 -7.23 5.80
C ARG A 487 28.77 -8.34 4.81
N ARG A 488 27.49 -8.53 4.48
CA ARG A 488 27.05 -9.51 3.48
C ARG A 488 27.66 -9.26 2.11
N ASN A 489 27.66 -8.01 1.65
CA ASN A 489 28.28 -7.66 0.38
C ASN A 489 29.80 -7.89 0.40
N LYS A 490 30.50 -7.45 1.46
CA LYS A 490 31.95 -7.65 1.59
C LYS A 490 32.35 -9.13 1.61
N GLN A 491 31.58 -9.97 2.30
CA GLN A 491 31.81 -11.41 2.34
C GLN A 491 31.68 -12.02 0.93
N ARG A 492 30.65 -11.61 0.18
CA ARG A 492 30.44 -12.07 -1.21
C ARG A 492 31.48 -11.55 -2.18
N ASP A 493 31.99 -10.34 -1.99
CA ASP A 493 33.09 -9.79 -2.79
C ASP A 493 34.35 -10.65 -2.59
N ALA A 494 34.67 -11.01 -1.33
CA ALA A 494 35.79 -11.88 -1.02
C ALA A 494 35.61 -13.32 -1.55
N GLU A 495 34.40 -13.87 -1.48
CA GLU A 495 34.08 -15.20 -2.05
C GLU A 495 34.21 -15.20 -3.58
N ALA A 496 33.73 -14.15 -4.26
CA ALA A 496 33.83 -14.01 -5.71
C ALA A 496 35.28 -13.89 -6.18
N GLU A 497 36.10 -13.07 -5.49
CA GLU A 497 37.53 -12.93 -5.73
C GLU A 497 38.29 -14.25 -5.51
N ALA A 498 37.87 -15.07 -4.54
CA ALA A 498 38.48 -16.36 -4.26
C ALA A 498 38.10 -17.46 -5.26
N SER A 499 36.90 -17.40 -5.86
CA SER A 499 36.41 -18.43 -6.78
C SER A 499 36.95 -18.31 -8.21
N GLY A 500 37.46 -17.15 -8.64
CA GLY A 500 38.12 -16.97 -9.96
C GLY A 500 37.29 -17.34 -11.19
N GLN A 501 35.98 -17.57 -11.05
CA GLN A 501 35.12 -18.15 -12.08
C GLN A 501 34.33 -17.07 -12.83
N ASP A 502 34.66 -16.91 -14.12
CA ASP A 502 33.73 -16.47 -15.15
C ASP A 502 32.79 -17.65 -15.45
N GLU A 503 31.65 -17.72 -14.77
CA GLU A 503 30.66 -18.78 -14.98
C GLU A 503 29.37 -18.25 -15.61
N ASN A 504 29.19 -18.70 -16.86
CA ASN A 504 28.08 -18.50 -17.78
C ASN A 504 26.72 -18.89 -17.19
N ASP A 505 25.72 -18.06 -17.52
CA ASP A 505 24.26 -18.29 -17.54
C ASP A 505 23.69 -19.53 -16.82
N GLU A 506 23.70 -19.51 -15.48
CA GLU A 506 22.66 -20.24 -14.74
C GLU A 506 21.34 -19.47 -14.86
N VAL A 507 20.51 -19.99 -15.76
CA VAL A 507 19.10 -19.67 -15.97
C VAL A 507 18.40 -19.34 -14.65
N LEU A 508 17.78 -18.15 -14.60
CA LEU A 508 16.64 -17.65 -13.80
C LEU A 508 15.84 -18.69 -12.95
N MET A 509 16.49 -19.47 -12.08
CA MET A 509 15.83 -20.27 -11.07
C MET A 509 15.38 -19.33 -9.94
N ASP A 510 14.20 -19.57 -9.36
CA ASP A 510 13.65 -18.82 -8.20
C ASP A 510 14.44 -19.17 -6.92
N LEU A 511 15.72 -18.84 -6.92
CA LEU A 511 16.69 -18.96 -5.84
C LEU A 511 16.51 -17.80 -4.86
N THR A 512 16.71 -18.07 -3.57
CA THR A 512 16.66 -17.02 -2.54
C THR A 512 17.90 -16.13 -2.59
N ASP A 513 17.87 -14.99 -1.89
CA ASP A 513 19.04 -14.11 -1.79
C ASP A 513 20.22 -14.80 -1.11
N PHE A 514 20.00 -15.82 -0.26
CA PHE A 514 21.08 -16.61 0.34
C PHE A 514 21.67 -17.64 -0.62
N GLU A 515 20.83 -18.25 -1.45
CA GLU A 515 21.24 -19.22 -2.46
C GLU A 515 21.95 -18.53 -3.65
N ASN A 516 21.46 -17.36 -4.07
CA ASN A 516 22.03 -16.61 -5.18
C ASN A 516 23.26 -15.80 -4.73
N ARG A 517 24.45 -16.31 -5.04
CA ARG A 517 25.74 -15.67 -4.74
C ARG A 517 25.99 -14.38 -5.52
N LYS A 518 25.39 -14.20 -6.71
CA LYS A 518 25.48 -12.96 -7.52
C LYS A 518 24.62 -11.82 -6.95
N PHE A 519 23.67 -12.11 -6.06
CA PHE A 519 22.77 -11.09 -5.49
C PHE A 519 23.54 -10.08 -4.62
N ARG A 520 23.27 -8.78 -4.84
CA ARG A 520 23.90 -7.67 -4.08
C ARG A 520 22.85 -6.93 -3.29
N TYR A 521 23.10 -6.74 -2.01
CA TYR A 521 22.19 -6.02 -1.12
C TYR A 521 22.36 -4.51 -1.28
N SER A 522 21.25 -3.79 -1.42
CA SER A 522 21.20 -2.34 -1.38
C SER A 522 21.03 -1.87 0.06
N TYR A 523 21.95 -1.03 0.53
CA TYR A 523 21.95 -0.52 1.90
C TYR A 523 21.77 0.99 1.97
#